data_AF-E5G8H3-F1
#
_entry.id   AF-E5G8H3-F1
#
_cell.length_a   1.000
_cell.length_b   1.000
_cell.length_c   1.000
_cell.angle_alpha   90.00
_cell.angle_beta   90.00
_cell.angle_gamma   90.00
#
_symmetry.space_group_name_H-M   'P 1'
#
loop_
_entity.id
_entity.type
_entity.pdbx_description
1 polymer ?
#
loop_
_entity_poly.entity_id
_entity_poly.type
_entity_poly.pdbx_seq_one_letter_code
_entity_poly.pdbx_strand_id
1 'polypeptide(L)'
;TVLMLATPARIAGCQKVVLCSPPPIADEILYAAQLCGVQEIFNVGGAQAIAALAFGSESVPKVDKIFGPGNAFVTEAKRQVSQRLDGAAIDMPAGPSEVLVIADSGATPDFVASDLLSQAEHGPDSQVILLTPDADIARKVAEAVERQLAELPRADTARQALSASRLIVTKDLEQCVAISNQYGP
;
A
#
# COMPACT_ATOMS: atom_id res chain seq x y z
N THR A 1 -0.73 -0.38 9.63
CA THR A 1 0.72 -0.51 9.30
C THR A 1 1.62 -0.76 10.50
N VAL A 2 1.50 -0.05 11.63
CA VAL A 2 2.39 -0.23 12.81
C VAL A 2 2.55 -1.69 13.23
N LEU A 3 1.44 -2.41 13.40
CA LEU A 3 1.44 -3.82 13.79
C LEU A 3 2.25 -4.71 12.81
N MET A 4 2.16 -4.42 11.51
CA MET A 4 2.83 -5.20 10.46
C MET A 4 4.35 -5.00 10.44
N LEU A 5 4.84 -3.86 10.93
CA LEU A 5 6.28 -3.54 10.93
C LEU A 5 6.93 -3.83 12.29
N ALA A 6 6.29 -3.42 13.38
CA ALA A 6 6.88 -3.50 14.71
C ALA A 6 6.84 -4.93 15.29
N THR A 7 5.81 -5.73 14.97
CA THR A 7 5.72 -7.12 15.41
C THR A 7 6.90 -7.98 14.91
N PRO A 8 7.22 -8.03 13.60
CA PRO A 8 8.38 -8.79 13.13
C PRO A 8 9.71 -8.21 13.63
N ALA A 9 9.84 -6.89 13.78
CA ALA A 9 11.04 -6.28 14.35
C ALA A 9 11.29 -6.74 15.79
N ARG A 10 10.22 -6.85 16.60
CA ARG A 10 10.28 -7.40 17.96
C ARG A 10 10.66 -8.87 17.96
N ILE A 11 10.07 -9.68 17.08
CA ILE A 11 10.38 -11.12 16.97
C ILE A 11 11.85 -11.33 16.55
N ALA A 12 12.36 -10.49 15.65
CA ALA A 12 13.75 -10.52 15.20
C ALA A 12 14.75 -10.06 16.28
N GLY A 13 14.28 -9.51 17.40
CA GLY A 13 15.15 -9.02 18.48
C GLY A 13 15.89 -7.74 18.13
N CYS A 14 15.31 -6.89 17.27
CA CYS A 14 15.87 -5.58 16.96
C CYS A 14 16.05 -4.75 18.24
N GLN A 15 17.29 -4.37 18.54
CA GLN A 15 17.62 -3.65 19.78
C GLN A 15 16.98 -2.26 19.85
N LYS A 16 16.75 -1.64 18.68
CA LYS A 16 16.14 -0.32 18.55
C LYS A 16 15.11 -0.30 17.43
N VAL A 17 13.88 0.06 17.77
CA VAL A 17 12.72 0.20 16.88
C VAL A 17 12.07 1.55 17.16
N VAL A 18 12.23 2.47 16.22
CA VAL A 18 11.66 3.82 16.31
C VAL A 18 10.59 4.03 15.25
N LEU A 19 9.65 4.93 15.54
CA LEU A 19 8.54 5.24 14.63
C LEU A 19 8.46 6.74 14.40
N CYS A 20 8.35 7.15 13.14
CA CYS A 20 8.07 8.52 12.74
C CYS A 20 6.65 8.58 12.15
N SER A 21 5.87 9.58 12.54
CA SER A 21 4.56 9.85 11.93
C SER A 21 4.30 11.36 11.86
N PRO A 22 3.66 11.87 10.79
CA PRO A 22 3.28 13.28 10.72
C PRO A 22 2.44 13.68 11.93
N PRO A 23 2.74 14.79 12.61
CA PRO A 23 1.94 15.28 13.73
C PRO A 23 0.65 15.97 13.25
N PRO A 24 -0.42 15.99 14.08
CA PRO A 24 -0.55 15.26 15.33
C PRO A 24 -0.71 13.75 15.08
N ILE A 25 0.00 12.93 15.87
CA ILE A 25 -0.06 11.47 15.74
C ILE A 25 -1.35 10.97 16.39
N ALA A 26 -2.13 10.16 15.67
CA ALA A 26 -3.38 9.59 16.15
C ALA A 26 -3.16 8.62 17.33
N ASP A 27 -4.11 8.58 18.26
CA ASP A 27 -4.02 7.76 19.48
C ASP A 27 -3.89 6.26 19.17
N GLU A 28 -4.50 5.79 18.08
CA GLU A 28 -4.41 4.41 17.62
C GLU A 28 -2.99 4.04 17.18
N ILE A 29 -2.24 4.99 16.59
CA ILE A 29 -0.84 4.80 16.22
C ILE A 29 0.01 4.68 17.49
N LEU A 30 -0.21 5.57 18.47
CA LEU A 30 0.49 5.54 19.75
C LEU A 30 0.25 4.23 20.50
N TYR A 31 -1.02 3.80 20.57
CA TYR A 31 -1.40 2.54 21.19
C TYR A 31 -0.76 1.35 20.49
N ALA A 32 -0.85 1.27 19.15
CA ALA A 32 -0.26 0.17 18.39
C ALA A 32 1.28 0.12 18.54
N ALA A 33 1.93 1.27 18.61
CA ALA A 33 3.37 1.38 18.81
C ALA A 33 3.77 0.87 20.21
N GLN A 34 3.06 1.31 21.24
CA GLN A 34 3.26 0.84 22.61
C GLN A 34 3.03 -0.67 22.73
N LEU A 35 1.94 -1.19 22.16
CA LEU A 35 1.60 -2.61 22.16
C LEU A 35 2.70 -3.48 21.54
N CYS A 36 3.31 -3.00 20.46
CA CYS A 36 4.37 -3.72 19.75
C CYS A 36 5.77 -3.51 20.34
N GLY A 37 5.93 -2.64 21.35
CA GLY A 37 7.23 -2.36 21.98
C GLY A 37 8.14 -1.44 21.18
N VAL A 38 7.57 -0.53 20.37
CA VAL A 38 8.32 0.59 19.77
C VAL A 38 8.85 1.48 20.89
N GLN A 39 10.15 1.77 20.90
CA GLN A 39 10.79 2.47 22.04
C GLN A 39 10.63 3.98 21.96
N GLU A 40 10.70 4.57 20.77
CA GLU A 40 10.64 6.03 20.59
C GLU A 40 9.73 6.38 19.41
N ILE A 41 8.92 7.43 19.59
CA ILE A 41 7.99 7.94 18.58
C ILE A 41 8.30 9.41 18.33
N PHE A 42 8.45 9.79 17.06
CA PHE A 42 8.82 11.13 16.64
C PHE A 42 7.73 11.80 15.80
N ASN A 43 7.46 13.07 16.12
CA ASN A 43 6.51 13.95 15.43
C ASN A 43 7.09 14.49 14.12
N VAL A 44 7.35 13.62 13.15
CA VAL A 44 7.89 13.97 11.85
C VAL A 44 7.35 13.00 10.78
N GLY A 45 6.98 13.53 9.62
CA GLY A 45 6.45 12.76 8.49
C GLY A 45 7.17 13.07 7.18
N GLY A 46 6.81 12.39 6.09
CA GLY A 46 7.31 12.71 4.75
C GLY A 46 8.80 12.40 4.53
N ALA A 47 9.39 13.04 3.53
CA ALA A 47 10.80 12.86 3.16
C ALA A 47 11.76 13.23 4.30
N GLN A 48 11.42 14.24 5.10
CA GLN A 48 12.22 14.69 6.23
C GLN A 48 12.27 13.65 7.36
N ALA A 49 11.22 12.86 7.57
CA ALA A 49 11.26 11.73 8.51
C ALA A 49 12.25 10.66 8.05
N ILE A 50 12.26 10.34 6.75
CA ILE A 50 13.18 9.38 6.15
C ILE A 50 14.63 9.88 6.26
N ALA A 51 14.87 11.16 5.99
CA ALA A 51 16.19 11.76 6.15
C ALA A 51 16.66 11.71 7.61
N ALA A 52 15.80 12.06 8.57
CA ALA A 52 16.13 12.01 9.99
C ALA A 52 16.47 10.59 10.46
N LEU A 53 15.74 9.58 9.98
CA LEU A 53 16.03 8.17 10.28
C LEU A 53 17.35 7.71 9.62
N ALA A 54 17.62 8.11 8.39
CA ALA A 54 18.81 7.67 7.65
C ALA A 54 20.12 8.31 8.14
N PHE A 55 20.06 9.57 8.55
CA PHE A 55 21.24 10.36 8.89
C PHE A 55 21.37 10.66 10.38
N GLY A 56 20.28 10.53 11.14
CA GLY A 56 20.19 10.97 12.53
C GLY A 56 20.01 12.49 12.66
N SER A 57 19.56 12.93 13.83
CA SER A 57 19.54 14.31 14.29
C SER A 57 19.84 14.37 15.79
N GLU A 58 19.74 15.55 16.41
CA GLU A 58 19.88 15.72 17.86
C GLU A 58 18.84 14.89 18.64
N SER A 59 17.68 14.63 18.04
CA SER A 59 16.57 13.90 18.67
C SER A 59 16.30 12.54 18.02
N VAL A 60 16.45 12.42 16.70
CA VAL A 60 16.13 11.19 15.97
C VAL A 60 17.40 10.35 15.81
N PRO A 61 17.43 9.11 16.27
CA PRO A 61 18.60 8.25 16.09
C PRO A 61 18.73 7.83 14.63
N LYS A 62 19.98 7.71 14.16
CA LYS A 62 20.27 7.02 12.91
C LYS A 62 19.90 5.53 13.03
N VAL A 63 19.21 4.98 12.03
CA VAL A 63 18.86 3.55 11.93
C VAL A 63 19.55 2.87 10.76
N ASP A 64 19.73 1.56 10.87
CA ASP A 64 20.38 0.77 9.81
C ASP A 64 19.45 0.48 8.62
N LYS A 65 18.14 0.34 8.88
CA LYS A 65 17.15 0.01 7.87
C LYS A 65 15.81 0.69 8.14
N ILE A 66 15.21 1.27 7.10
CA ILE A 66 13.94 2.01 7.15
C ILE A 66 12.83 1.19 6.50
N PHE A 67 11.69 1.10 7.16
CA PHE A 67 10.54 0.30 6.74
C PHE A 67 9.29 1.16 6.58
N GLY A 68 8.38 0.69 5.73
CA GLY A 68 7.02 1.20 5.61
C GLY A 68 6.77 1.95 4.30
N PRO A 69 5.54 1.87 3.78
CA PRO A 69 5.13 2.60 2.59
C PRO A 69 4.88 4.09 2.90
N GLY A 70 4.77 4.89 1.85
CA GLY A 70 4.34 6.28 1.95
C GLY A 70 4.05 6.84 0.56
N ASN A 71 3.74 8.13 0.50
CA ASN A 71 3.53 8.81 -0.77
C ASN A 71 4.81 8.91 -1.61
N ALA A 72 4.70 9.46 -2.82
CA ALA A 72 5.82 9.62 -3.75
C ALA A 72 7.07 10.27 -3.13
N PHE A 73 6.92 11.22 -2.22
CA PHE A 73 8.06 11.88 -1.55
C PHE A 73 8.75 10.96 -0.55
N VAL A 74 7.99 10.15 0.19
CA VAL A 74 8.55 9.14 1.11
C VAL A 74 9.29 8.07 0.30
N THR A 75 8.69 7.59 -0.78
CA THR A 75 9.31 6.60 -1.68
C THR A 75 10.61 7.14 -2.29
N GLU A 76 10.60 8.36 -2.84
CA GLU A 76 11.80 8.95 -3.43
C GLU A 76 12.88 9.21 -2.38
N ALA A 77 12.52 9.67 -1.17
CA ALA A 77 13.48 9.82 -0.08
C ALA A 77 14.11 8.47 0.31
N LYS A 78 13.31 7.40 0.45
CA LYS A 78 13.79 6.04 0.70
C LYS A 78 14.74 5.58 -0.40
N ARG A 79 14.39 5.82 -1.67
CA ARG A 79 15.23 5.51 -2.82
C ARG A 79 16.59 6.24 -2.71
N GLN A 80 16.60 7.54 -2.48
CA GLN A 80 17.85 8.31 -2.38
C GLN A 80 18.72 7.85 -1.22
N VAL A 81 18.18 7.70 -0.01
CA VAL A 81 18.99 7.30 1.16
C VAL A 81 19.54 5.87 1.03
N SER A 82 18.84 4.98 0.33
CA SER A 82 19.31 3.60 0.09
C SER A 82 20.51 3.50 -0.85
N GLN A 83 20.71 4.50 -1.71
CA GLN A 83 21.80 4.55 -2.69
C GLN A 83 23.03 5.30 -2.17
N ARG A 84 22.93 5.91 -1.00
CA ARG A 84 24.02 6.64 -0.37
C ARG A 84 24.75 5.76 0.62
N LEU A 85 26.09 5.79 0.57
CA LEU A 85 26.93 5.06 1.51
C LEU A 85 26.71 5.51 2.97
N ASP A 86 26.45 6.80 3.18
CA ASP A 86 26.17 7.37 4.49
C ASP A 86 24.66 7.35 4.86
N GLY A 87 23.83 6.74 4.02
CA GLY A 87 22.39 6.60 4.26
C GLY A 87 22.04 5.38 5.09
N ALA A 88 20.91 4.75 4.75
CA ALA A 88 20.36 3.56 5.42
C ALA A 88 19.69 2.64 4.39
N ALA A 89 19.69 1.34 4.68
CA ALA A 89 18.98 0.37 3.86
C ALA A 89 17.46 0.61 3.92
N ILE A 90 16.71 0.07 2.94
CA ILE A 90 15.26 0.10 2.93
C ILE A 90 14.70 -1.32 2.75
N ASP A 91 13.46 -1.54 3.17
CA ASP A 91 12.72 -2.78 2.93
C ASP A 91 12.55 -3.08 1.44
N MET A 92 11.82 -2.22 0.73
CA MET A 92 11.60 -2.30 -0.70
C MET A 92 11.15 -0.93 -1.25
N PRO A 93 11.29 -0.68 -2.56
CA PRO A 93 10.63 0.45 -3.20
C PRO A 93 9.12 0.28 -3.04
N ALA A 94 8.43 1.30 -2.54
CA ALA A 94 6.97 1.30 -2.48
C ALA A 94 6.42 2.02 -3.71
N GLY A 95 5.68 1.31 -4.55
CA GLY A 95 4.90 1.90 -5.64
C GLY A 95 3.49 2.30 -5.19
N PRO A 96 2.68 2.86 -6.11
CA PRO A 96 1.24 2.90 -5.91
C PRO A 96 0.72 1.52 -5.52
N SER A 97 -0.35 1.49 -4.73
CA SER A 97 -0.90 0.22 -4.28
C SER A 97 -1.79 -0.39 -5.36
N GLU A 98 -1.76 -1.71 -5.49
CA GLU A 98 -2.35 -2.41 -6.64
C GLU A 98 -3.14 -3.63 -6.17
N VAL A 99 -4.17 -4.00 -6.94
CA VAL A 99 -4.88 -5.27 -6.77
C VAL A 99 -5.28 -5.82 -8.13
N LEU A 100 -5.09 -7.12 -8.31
CA LEU A 100 -5.55 -7.86 -9.49
C LEU A 100 -6.44 -9.01 -9.03
N VAL A 101 -7.71 -8.97 -9.43
CA VAL A 101 -8.69 -10.00 -9.11
C VAL A 101 -8.85 -10.93 -10.31
N ILE A 102 -8.74 -12.23 -10.09
CA ILE A 102 -9.14 -13.27 -11.06
C ILE A 102 -10.50 -13.79 -10.65
N ALA A 103 -11.50 -13.67 -11.53
CA ALA A 103 -12.86 -14.10 -11.26
C ALA A 103 -13.38 -15.02 -12.37
N ASP A 104 -13.92 -16.19 -12.01
CA ASP A 104 -14.63 -17.08 -12.93
C ASP A 104 -16.14 -16.83 -12.90
N SER A 105 -16.92 -17.64 -13.62
CA SER A 105 -18.38 -17.54 -13.69
C SER A 105 -19.09 -17.77 -12.35
N GLY A 106 -18.41 -18.34 -11.35
CA GLY A 106 -18.95 -18.58 -10.01
C GLY A 106 -18.77 -17.40 -9.06
N ALA A 107 -17.99 -16.39 -9.45
CA ALA A 107 -17.74 -15.23 -8.62
C ALA A 107 -18.99 -14.34 -8.45
N THR A 108 -19.16 -13.80 -7.25
CA THR A 108 -20.20 -12.81 -6.96
C THR A 108 -19.72 -11.42 -7.43
N PRO A 109 -20.40 -10.77 -8.39
CA PRO A 109 -19.94 -9.50 -8.96
C PRO A 109 -19.75 -8.38 -7.92
N ASP A 110 -20.61 -8.32 -6.91
CA ASP A 110 -20.52 -7.34 -5.83
C ASP A 110 -19.27 -7.51 -4.96
N PHE A 111 -18.82 -8.75 -4.73
CA PHE A 111 -17.60 -9.00 -3.95
C PHE A 111 -16.37 -8.56 -4.74
N VAL A 112 -16.31 -8.93 -6.02
CA VAL A 112 -15.23 -8.50 -6.91
C VAL A 112 -15.17 -6.97 -7.01
N ALA A 113 -16.31 -6.31 -7.18
CA ALA A 113 -16.38 -4.86 -7.21
C ALA A 113 -15.89 -4.22 -5.90
N SER A 114 -16.26 -4.79 -4.75
CA SER A 114 -15.82 -4.30 -3.45
C SER A 114 -14.31 -4.46 -3.24
N ASP A 115 -13.71 -5.56 -3.70
CA ASP A 115 -12.25 -5.76 -3.64
C ASP A 115 -11.52 -4.73 -4.50
N LEU A 116 -11.97 -4.52 -5.75
CA LEU A 116 -11.41 -3.49 -6.64
C LEU A 116 -11.53 -2.09 -6.01
N LEU A 117 -12.69 -1.75 -5.45
CA LEU A 117 -12.91 -0.44 -4.85
C LEU A 117 -12.11 -0.22 -3.56
N SER A 118 -11.90 -1.27 -2.76
CA SER A 118 -11.09 -1.21 -1.53
C SER A 118 -9.66 -0.75 -1.80
N GLN A 119 -9.11 -1.10 -2.96
CA GLN A 119 -7.79 -0.67 -3.39
C GLN A 119 -7.84 0.70 -4.07
N ALA A 120 -8.85 0.96 -4.90
CA ALA A 120 -9.00 2.23 -5.59
C ALA A 120 -9.15 3.43 -4.63
N GLU A 121 -9.78 3.24 -3.46
CA GLU A 121 -9.95 4.33 -2.48
C GLU A 121 -8.67 4.69 -1.72
N HIS A 122 -7.60 3.90 -1.86
CA HIS A 122 -6.34 4.11 -1.14
C HIS A 122 -5.60 5.37 -1.64
N GLY A 123 -5.68 5.66 -2.95
CA GLY A 123 -5.01 6.80 -3.57
C GLY A 123 -5.31 6.90 -5.06
N PRO A 124 -5.21 8.11 -5.65
CA PRO A 124 -5.58 8.35 -7.04
C PRO A 124 -4.64 7.69 -8.05
N ASP A 125 -3.47 7.25 -7.59
CA ASP A 125 -2.45 6.51 -8.33
C ASP A 125 -2.61 4.99 -8.21
N SER A 126 -3.58 4.50 -7.43
CA SER A 126 -3.81 3.05 -7.28
C SER A 126 -4.24 2.41 -8.59
N GLN A 127 -3.79 1.17 -8.82
CA GLN A 127 -4.12 0.41 -10.01
C GLN A 127 -4.94 -0.83 -9.67
N VAL A 128 -6.09 -0.98 -10.32
CA VAL A 128 -6.98 -2.12 -10.07
C VAL A 128 -7.31 -2.83 -11.38
N ILE A 129 -7.24 -4.16 -11.37
CA ILE A 129 -7.39 -4.99 -12.58
C ILE A 129 -8.32 -6.16 -12.28
N LEU A 130 -9.26 -6.43 -13.18
CA LEU A 130 -10.02 -7.68 -13.21
C LEU A 130 -9.56 -8.51 -14.40
N LEU A 131 -9.28 -9.79 -14.18
CA LEU A 131 -9.14 -10.79 -15.23
C LEU A 131 -10.26 -11.83 -15.11
N THR A 132 -11.00 -12.08 -16.19
CA THR A 132 -12.06 -13.09 -16.18
C THR A 132 -12.24 -13.73 -17.55
N PRO A 133 -12.48 -15.05 -17.64
CA PRO A 133 -12.84 -15.67 -18.92
C PRO A 133 -14.31 -15.43 -19.31
N ASP A 134 -15.10 -14.82 -18.43
CA ASP A 134 -16.54 -14.61 -18.63
C ASP A 134 -16.85 -13.13 -18.85
N ALA A 135 -17.23 -12.79 -20.09
CA ALA A 135 -17.62 -11.43 -20.45
C ALA A 135 -18.85 -10.92 -19.70
N ASP A 136 -19.72 -11.82 -19.23
CA ASP A 136 -20.88 -11.46 -18.42
C ASP A 136 -20.46 -11.04 -17.01
N ILE A 137 -19.49 -11.74 -16.42
CA ILE A 137 -18.88 -11.34 -15.14
C ILE A 137 -18.24 -9.97 -15.26
N ALA A 138 -17.43 -9.71 -16.30
CA ALA A 138 -16.80 -8.41 -16.50
C ALA A 138 -17.82 -7.26 -16.54
N ARG A 139 -18.93 -7.45 -17.24
CA ARG A 139 -20.01 -6.44 -17.33
C ARG A 139 -20.71 -6.23 -16.00
N LYS A 140 -21.10 -7.32 -15.32
CA LYS A 140 -21.77 -7.26 -14.01
C LYS A 140 -20.88 -6.61 -12.96
N VAL A 141 -19.58 -6.87 -13.00
CA VAL A 141 -18.61 -6.20 -12.11
C VAL A 141 -18.51 -4.72 -12.44
N ALA A 142 -18.45 -4.33 -13.72
CA ALA A 142 -18.44 -2.91 -14.10
C ALA A 142 -19.68 -2.16 -13.56
N GLU A 143 -20.86 -2.75 -13.69
CA GLU A 143 -22.11 -2.19 -13.15
C GLU A 143 -22.09 -2.11 -11.61
N ALA A 144 -21.59 -3.15 -10.93
CA ALA A 144 -21.46 -3.17 -9.48
C ALA A 144 -20.45 -2.13 -8.97
N VAL A 145 -19.33 -1.94 -9.67
CA VAL A 145 -18.34 -0.90 -9.35
C VAL A 145 -18.97 0.48 -9.43
N GLU A 146 -19.68 0.82 -10.52
CA GLU A 146 -20.33 2.13 -10.67
C GLU A 146 -21.38 2.38 -9.57
N ARG A 147 -22.18 1.36 -9.25
CA ARG A 147 -23.18 1.45 -8.17
C ARG A 147 -22.52 1.67 -6.81
N GLN A 148 -21.54 0.85 -6.45
CA GLN A 148 -20.87 0.95 -5.15
C GLN A 148 -20.04 2.24 -5.03
N LEU A 149 -19.41 2.69 -6.12
CA LEU A 149 -18.65 3.94 -6.18
C LEU A 149 -19.52 5.15 -5.82
N ALA A 150 -20.80 5.15 -6.20
CA ALA A 150 -21.73 6.24 -5.90
C ALA A 150 -22.00 6.40 -4.38
N GLU A 151 -21.75 5.36 -3.58
CA GLU A 151 -21.99 5.34 -2.14
C GLU A 151 -20.72 5.62 -1.32
N LEU A 152 -19.53 5.63 -1.94
CA LEU A 152 -18.26 5.78 -1.24
C LEU A 152 -18.00 7.23 -0.79
N PRO A 153 -17.64 7.46 0.48
CA PRO A 153 -17.20 8.78 0.94
C PRO A 153 -15.96 9.32 0.20
N ARG A 154 -15.12 8.42 -0.32
CA ARG A 154 -13.89 8.72 -1.07
C ARG A 154 -14.04 8.48 -2.58
N ALA A 155 -15.25 8.61 -3.12
CA ALA A 155 -15.55 8.32 -4.52
C ALA A 155 -14.67 9.09 -5.51
N ASP A 156 -14.28 10.34 -5.22
CA ASP A 156 -13.46 11.13 -6.14
C ASP A 156 -12.05 10.56 -6.30
N THR A 157 -11.43 10.09 -5.21
CA THR A 157 -10.14 9.40 -5.25
C THR A 157 -10.25 8.07 -5.99
N ALA A 158 -11.26 7.27 -5.65
CA ALA A 158 -11.50 5.98 -6.30
C ALA A 158 -11.78 6.14 -7.80
N ARG A 159 -12.55 7.16 -8.21
CA ARG A 159 -12.85 7.44 -9.62
C ARG A 159 -11.60 7.82 -10.42
N GLN A 160 -10.64 8.52 -9.80
CA GLN A 160 -9.36 8.81 -10.44
C GLN A 160 -8.55 7.53 -10.67
N ALA A 161 -8.41 6.68 -9.66
CA ALA A 161 -7.75 5.37 -9.79
C ALA A 161 -8.42 4.48 -10.86
N LEU A 162 -9.77 4.45 -10.87
CA LEU A 162 -10.54 3.67 -11.86
C LEU A 162 -10.33 4.13 -13.30
N SER A 163 -9.93 5.38 -13.55
CA SER A 163 -9.63 5.84 -14.91
C SER A 163 -8.42 5.12 -15.55
N ALA A 164 -7.51 4.61 -14.72
CA ALA A 164 -6.37 3.78 -15.13
C ALA A 164 -6.66 2.27 -15.02
N SER A 165 -7.80 1.89 -14.43
CA SER A 165 -8.17 0.48 -14.22
C SER A 165 -8.50 -0.25 -15.51
N ARG A 166 -8.45 -1.59 -15.45
CA ARG A 166 -8.71 -2.48 -16.60
C ARG A 166 -9.57 -3.66 -16.17
N LEU A 167 -10.69 -3.88 -16.87
CA LEU A 167 -11.43 -5.15 -16.82
C LEU A 167 -11.11 -5.90 -18.12
N ILE A 168 -10.41 -7.03 -18.00
CA ILE A 168 -9.85 -7.77 -19.13
C ILE A 168 -10.57 -9.12 -19.22
N VAL A 169 -11.27 -9.33 -20.33
CA VAL A 169 -11.85 -10.63 -20.67
C VAL A 169 -10.76 -11.48 -21.34
N THR A 170 -10.50 -12.65 -20.77
CA THR A 170 -9.52 -13.62 -21.27
C THR A 170 -10.21 -14.82 -21.91
N LYS A 171 -9.44 -15.74 -22.49
CA LYS A 171 -9.95 -16.99 -23.05
C LYS A 171 -10.33 -18.00 -21.96
N ASP A 172 -9.49 -18.12 -20.94
CA ASP A 172 -9.57 -19.13 -19.88
C ASP A 172 -8.76 -18.68 -18.64
N LEU A 173 -8.88 -19.44 -17.56
CA LEU A 173 -8.16 -19.14 -16.32
C LEU A 173 -6.64 -19.29 -16.43
N GLU A 174 -6.14 -20.17 -17.32
CA GLU A 174 -4.70 -20.26 -17.59
C GLU A 174 -4.16 -18.94 -18.14
N GLN A 175 -4.88 -18.32 -19.07
CA GLN A 175 -4.51 -17.01 -19.58
C GLN A 175 -4.58 -15.93 -18.49
N CYS A 176 -5.56 -15.98 -17.58
CA CYS A 176 -5.60 -15.07 -16.42
C CYS A 176 -4.33 -15.18 -15.58
N VAL A 177 -3.92 -16.41 -15.23
CA VAL A 177 -2.72 -16.67 -14.44
C VAL A 177 -1.47 -16.20 -15.18
N ALA A 178 -1.37 -16.43 -16.49
CA ALA A 178 -0.24 -15.98 -17.30
C ALA A 178 -0.10 -14.44 -17.31
N ILE A 179 -1.22 -13.73 -17.49
CA ILE A 179 -1.24 -12.26 -17.45
C ILE A 179 -0.89 -11.75 -16.05
N SER A 180 -1.46 -12.36 -15.00
CA SER A 180 -1.16 -12.01 -13.61
C SER A 180 0.32 -12.20 -13.28
N ASN A 181 0.92 -13.32 -13.66
CA ASN A 181 2.35 -13.58 -13.47
C ASN A 181 3.23 -12.56 -14.21
N GLN A 182 2.85 -12.17 -15.43
CA GLN A 182 3.60 -11.18 -16.20
C GLN A 182 3.49 -9.79 -15.60
N TYR A 183 2.33 -9.45 -15.04
CA TYR A 183 2.08 -8.17 -14.39
C TYR A 183 2.82 -8.07 -13.04
N GLY A 184 2.81 -9.15 -12.25
CA GLY A 184 3.42 -9.21 -10.92
C GLY A 184 2.72 -8.32 -9.89
N PRO A 185 1.39 -8.43 -9.72
CA PRO A 185 0.64 -7.67 -8.73
C PRO A 185 1.04 -8.01 -7.28
#